data_AF-A0A524CHC8-F1
#
_entry.id   AF-A0A524CHC8-F1
#
_cell.length_a   1.000
_cell.length_b   1.000
_cell.length_c   1.000
_cell.angle_alpha   90.00
_cell.angle_beta   90.00
_cell.angle_gamma   90.00
#
_symmetry.space_group_name_H-M   'P 1'
#
loop_
_entity.id
_entity.type
_entity.pdbx_description
1 polymer ?
#
loop_
_entity_poly.entity_id
_entity_poly.type
_entity_poly.pdbx_seq_one_letter_code
_entity_poly.pdbx_strand_id
1 'polypeptide(L)' 'SNIKRINLSNNLIEKIPKSLEGLENLTHLDLSFNKIKEIPKIINQLTNLKYLNLKSNRLKLGFELVKNFPLIEL' A
#
# COMPACT_ATOMS: atom_id res chain seq x y z
N SER A 1 -5.96 -10.49 12.34
CA SER A 1 -6.75 -10.72 11.11
C SER A 1 -6.13 -11.85 10.29
N ASN A 2 -6.92 -12.70 9.61
CA ASN A 2 -6.41 -13.76 8.70
C ASN A 2 -6.33 -13.30 7.23
N ILE A 3 -6.60 -12.03 6.96
CA ILE A 3 -6.58 -11.48 5.60
C ILE A 3 -5.14 -11.46 5.09
N LYS A 4 -4.90 -12.13 3.96
CA LYS A 4 -3.58 -12.22 3.31
C LYS A 4 -3.45 -11.37 2.06
N ARG A 5 -4.56 -11.05 1.39
CA ARG A 5 -4.58 -10.31 0.13
C ARG A 5 -5.73 -9.31 0.13
N ILE A 6 -5.44 -8.08 -0.27
CA ILE A 6 -6.43 -7.01 -0.46
C ILE A 6 -6.22 -6.42 -1.85
N ASN A 7 -7.31 -6.32 -2.61
CA ASN A 7 -7.36 -5.60 -3.87
C ASN A 7 -8.33 -4.42 -3.71
N LEU A 8 -7.78 -3.21 -3.83
CA LEU A 8 -8.47 -1.94 -3.80
C LEU A 8 -8.19 -1.14 -5.08
N SER A 9 -7.74 -1.80 -6.15
CA SER A 9 -7.43 -1.18 -7.43
C SER A 9 -8.67 -0.54 -8.06
N ASN A 10 -8.48 0.44 -8.95
CA ASN A 10 -9.54 1.07 -9.75
C ASN A 10 -10.63 1.73 -8.90
N ASN A 11 -10.23 2.44 -7.85
CA ASN A 11 -11.14 3.19 -6.98
C ASN A 11 -10.78 4.68 -6.98
N LEU A 12 -11.44 5.46 -6.13
CA LEU A 12 -11.19 6.88 -5.93
C LEU A 12 -10.45 7.16 -4.61
N ILE A 13 -9.66 6.21 -4.11
CA ILE A 13 -8.98 6.33 -2.81
C ILE A 13 -7.94 7.45 -2.89
N GLU A 14 -8.10 8.47 -2.05
CA GLU A 14 -7.14 9.58 -1.96
C GLU A 14 -6.07 9.37 -0.88
N LYS A 15 -6.37 8.52 0.12
CA LYS A 15 -5.50 8.22 1.25
C LYS A 15 -5.62 6.75 1.63
N ILE A 16 -4.49 6.13 1.96
CA ILE A 16 -4.49 4.76 2.47
C ILE A 16 -5.19 4.73 3.84
N PRO A 17 -6.23 3.90 4.04
CA PRO A 17 -7.05 3.95 5.23
C PRO A 17 -6.34 3.34 6.45
N LYS A 18 -6.63 3.89 7.64
CA LYS A 18 -6.14 3.35 8.92
C LYS A 18 -6.65 1.95 9.24
N SER A 19 -7.72 1.49 8.58
CA SER A 19 -8.25 0.13 8.73
C SER A 19 -7.29 -0.97 8.27
N LEU A 20 -6.19 -0.63 7.61
CA LEU A 20 -5.11 -1.58 7.33
C LEU A 20 -4.21 -1.85 8.56
N GLU A 21 -4.36 -1.07 9.64
CA GLU A 21 -3.62 -1.27 10.89
C GLU A 21 -3.99 -2.60 11.51
N GLY A 22 -3.01 -3.36 12.02
CA GLY A 22 -3.23 -4.68 12.60
C GLY A 22 -3.50 -5.79 11.57
N LEU A 23 -3.40 -5.52 10.26
CA LEU A 23 -3.39 -6.55 9.21
C LEU A 23 -1.99 -7.18 9.07
N GLU A 24 -1.45 -7.68 10.17
CA GLU A 24 -0.08 -8.23 10.24
C GLU A 24 0.14 -9.40 9.28
N ASN A 25 -0.91 -10.16 8.95
CA ASN A 25 -0.84 -11.29 8.01
C ASN A 25 -0.98 -10.89 6.54
N LEU A 26 -1.13 -9.60 6.23
CA LEU A 26 -1.29 -9.13 4.86
C LEU A 26 0.03 -9.30 4.09
N THR A 27 -0.06 -9.97 2.94
CA THR A 27 1.11 -10.26 2.08
C THR A 27 1.01 -9.58 0.72
N HIS A 28 -0.19 -9.24 0.26
CA HIS A 28 -0.40 -8.55 -1.02
C HIS A 28 -1.42 -7.43 -0.86
N LEU A 29 -1.06 -6.24 -1.32
CA LEU A 29 -1.93 -5.06 -1.33
C LEU A 29 -1.85 -4.40 -2.71
N ASP A 30 -2.95 -4.41 -3.44
CA ASP A 30 -3.09 -3.69 -4.70
C ASP A 30 -3.92 -2.42 -4.48
N LEU A 31 -3.29 -1.27 -4.68
CA LEU A 31 -3.86 0.08 -4.59
C LEU A 31 -3.71 0.81 -5.94
N SER A 32 -3.44 0.10 -7.03
CA SER A 32 -3.23 0.68 -8.35
C SER A 32 -4.48 1.43 -8.86
N PHE A 33 -4.30 2.38 -9.77
CA PHE A 33 -5.39 3.16 -10.38
C PHE A 33 -6.29 3.83 -9.34
N ASN A 34 -5.67 4.57 -8.41
CA ASN A 34 -6.35 5.38 -7.39
C ASN A 34 -5.87 6.84 -7.46
N LYS A 35 -6.21 7.64 -6.45
CA LYS A 35 -5.83 9.06 -6.34
C LYS A 35 -4.90 9.33 -5.16
N ILE A 36 -4.16 8.31 -4.70
CA ILE A 36 -3.33 8.40 -3.51
C ILE A 36 -2.21 9.40 -3.72
N LYS A 37 -2.08 10.35 -2.79
CA LYS A 37 -1.09 11.43 -2.85
C LYS A 37 0.10 11.21 -1.93
N GLU A 38 -0.06 10.35 -0.93
CA GLU A 38 0.93 10.09 0.12
C GLU A 38 0.92 8.62 0.56
N ILE A 39 2.08 8.10 0.94
CA ILE A 39 2.23 6.77 1.51
C ILE A 39 2.39 6.94 3.03
N PRO A 40 1.35 6.67 3.85
CA PRO A 40 1.45 6.78 5.29
C PRO A 40 2.36 5.70 5.90
N LYS A 41 2.90 6.00 7.09
CA LYS A 41 3.76 5.10 7.89
C LYS A 41 3.12 3.74 8.19
N ILE A 42 1.80 3.61 8.10
CA ILE A 42 1.08 2.34 8.27
C ILE A 42 1.54 1.25 7.31
N ILE A 43 2.00 1.61 6.10
CA ILE A 43 2.58 0.64 5.18
C ILE A 43 3.82 -0.03 5.79
N ASN A 44 4.58 0.69 6.62
CA ASN A 44 5.72 0.13 7.33
C ASN A 44 5.33 -0.83 8.47
N GLN A 45 4.09 -0.78 8.95
CA GLN A 45 3.58 -1.71 9.97
C GLN A 45 3.12 -3.04 9.35
N LEU A 46 2.93 -3.10 8.02
CA LEU A 46 2.58 -4.32 7.30
C LEU A 46 3.84 -5.19 7.07
N THR A 47 4.41 -5.70 8.16
CA THR A 47 5.72 -6.38 8.18
C THR A 47 5.81 -7.63 7.32
N ASN A 48 4.68 -8.29 7.03
CA ASN A 48 4.62 -9.46 6.15
C ASN A 48 4.26 -9.12 4.68
N LEU A 49 4.15 -7.84 4.32
CA LEU A 49 3.77 -7.42 2.98
C LEU A 49 4.90 -7.74 1.99
N LYS A 50 4.59 -8.56 0.99
CA LYS A 50 5.52 -9.01 -0.06
C LYS A 50 5.30 -8.29 -1.38
N TYR A 51 4.09 -7.80 -1.60
CA TYR A 51 3.67 -7.13 -2.82
C TYR A 51 2.84 -5.89 -2.50
N LEU A 52 3.28 -4.75 -3.04
CA LEU A 52 2.56 -3.49 -2.98
C LEU A 52 2.50 -2.86 -4.39
N ASN A 53 1.28 -2.72 -4.92
CA ASN A 53 1.06 -2.02 -6.19
C ASN A 53 0.46 -0.64 -5.94
N LEU A 54 1.18 0.40 -6.33
CA LEU A 54 0.77 1.81 -6.25
C LEU A 54 0.72 2.48 -7.63
N LYS A 55 0.82 1.71 -8.71
CA LYS A 55 0.79 2.19 -10.09
C LYS A 55 -0.39 3.10 -10.35
N SER A 56 -0.19 4.13 -11.15
CA SER A 56 -1.26 5.05 -11.58
C SER A 56 -1.97 5.72 -10.39
N ASN A 57 -1.19 6.16 -9.39
CA ASN A 57 -1.62 7.08 -8.33
C ASN A 57 -1.06 8.50 -8.56
N ARG A 58 -1.27 9.40 -7.60
CA ARG A 58 -0.82 10.81 -7.65
C ARG A 58 0.33 11.07 -6.68
N LEU A 59 1.19 10.06 -6.50
CA LEU A 59 2.33 10.13 -5.60
C LEU A 59 3.33 11.18 -6.12
N LYS A 60 3.73 12.09 -5.24
CA LYS A 60 4.78 13.08 -5.52
C LYS A 60 6.16 12.44 -5.39
N LEU A 61 7.09 12.88 -6.22
CA LEU A 61 8.51 12.52 -6.15
C LEU A 61 9.06 13.01 -4.80
N GLY A 62 9.57 12.11 -3.96
CA GLY A 62 10.14 12.46 -2.64
C GLY A 62 9.58 11.68 -1.45
N PHE A 63 8.62 10.76 -1.64
CA PHE A 63 8.28 9.82 -0.59
C PHE A 63 9.37 8.76 -0.46
N GLU A 64 10.04 8.77 0.69
CA GLU A 64 10.89 7.67 1.16
C GLU A 64 9.99 6.43 1.36
N LEU A 65 9.80 5.65 0.30
CA LEU A 65 9.46 4.25 0.46
C LEU A 65 10.65 3.59 1.13
N VAL A 66 10.44 3.12 2.35
CA VAL A 66 11.47 2.36 3.06
C VAL A 66 11.82 1.18 2.16
N LYS A 67 13.09 1.14 1.71
CA LYS A 67 13.66 0.27 0.67
C LYS A 67 13.62 -1.24 0.99
N ASN A 68 12.80 -1.67 1.94
CA ASN A 68 12.79 -3.02 2.50
C ASN A 68 11.68 -3.92 1.93
N PHE A 69 10.93 -3.45 0.93
CA PHE A 69 9.93 -4.30 0.27
C PHE A 69 10.55 -5.02 -0.93
N PRO A 70 10.43 -6.36 -1.01
CA PRO A 70 11.06 -7.14 -2.06
C PRO A 70 10.47 -6.87 -3.46
N LEU A 71 9.24 -6.34 -3.54
CA LEU A 71 8.59 -5.98 -4.80
C LEU A 71 7.59 -4.83 -4.61
N ILE A 72 7.93 -3.64 -5.12
CA ILE A 72 7.05 -2.46 -5.19
C ILE A 72 6.89 -2.06 -6.65
N GLU A 73 5.64 -1.89 -7.09
CA GLU A 73 5.30 -1.27 -8.37
C GLU A 73 4.77 0.15 -8.13
N LEU A 74 5.36 1.16 -8.77
CA LEU A 74 5.02 2.59 -8.63
C LEU A 74 4.31 3.16 -9.86
#